data_AF-A0AAW1PYZ6-F1
#
_entry.id   AF-A0AAW1PYZ6-F1
#
_cell.length_a   1.000
_cell.length_b   1.000
_cell.length_c   1.000
_cell.angle_alpha   90.00
_cell.angle_beta   90.00
_cell.angle_gamma   90.00
#
_symmetry.space_group_name_H-M   'P 1'
#
loop_
_entity.id
_entity.type
_entity.pdbx_description
1 polymer ?
#
loop_
_entity_poly.entity_id
_entity_poly.type
_entity_poly.pdbx_seq_one_letter_code
_entity_poly.pdbx_strand_id
1 'polypeptide(L)'
;MAAVDTLPISELPSSISRAHKDSLREEKRDNGDVNAEVVYTIQPPSNEELFFRVYQGEQAGGPPATNAETVTKDVRIRNLRNLPFLPSLDIEGFQLEKLVVPEVDWADDEQIKAVLYPLVESLIRKTTGASRVHLFDHTLRKGSMRNSDGHVRGGRGQPVPRLHVDYTLRTGHTRLKELLPDEADQLTKTPFAVIQVWRPLKGTVDDSPLAMVDARSVHPDDFLSNRLEFPERTGYTYAMKHNPAHQFYYAEGLGRITL
;
A
#
# COMPACT_ATOMS: atom_id res chain seq x y z
N MET A 1 11.70 1.72 2.87
CA MET A 1 12.48 0.58 3.38
C MET A 1 13.83 1.15 3.81
N ALA A 2 14.04 1.33 5.12
CA ALA A 2 15.26 1.91 5.68
C ALA A 2 15.74 1.11 6.90
N ALA A 3 17.04 1.23 7.17
CA ALA A 3 17.87 0.37 8.01
C ALA A 3 17.69 0.57 9.52
N VAL A 4 18.06 -0.48 10.26
CA VAL A 4 17.95 -0.65 11.72
C VAL A 4 19.16 -0.03 12.44
N ASP A 5 18.90 0.70 13.53
CA ASP A 5 19.89 0.97 14.56
C ASP A 5 19.25 0.70 15.93
N THR A 6 19.84 -0.22 16.70
CA THR A 6 19.31 -0.74 17.97
C THR A 6 20.14 -0.23 19.14
N LEU A 7 19.48 0.27 20.19
CA LEU A 7 20.05 0.34 21.54
C LEU A 7 19.05 -0.16 22.60
N PRO A 8 19.53 -0.71 23.73
CA PRO A 8 18.75 -1.62 24.57
C PRO A 8 17.95 -0.92 25.67
N ILE A 9 16.80 -1.53 25.99
CA ILE A 9 15.90 -1.13 27.08
C ILE A 9 16.47 -1.63 28.41
N SER A 10 16.62 -0.73 29.39
CA SER A 10 16.89 -1.08 30.79
C SER A 10 15.64 -0.88 31.65
N GLU A 11 15.62 -1.66 32.72
CA GLU A 11 14.49 -2.14 33.52
C GLU A 11 13.67 -1.08 34.26
N LEU A 12 12.39 -1.37 34.51
CA LEU A 12 11.62 -0.77 35.61
C LEU A 12 10.90 -1.86 36.44
N PRO A 13 10.95 -1.77 37.78
CA PRO A 13 10.48 -2.82 38.68
C PRO A 13 8.97 -2.77 38.98
N SER A 14 8.49 -3.95 39.34
CA SER A 14 7.14 -4.32 39.76
C SER A 14 6.65 -3.60 41.03
N SER A 15 5.40 -3.15 41.01
CA SER A 15 4.31 -3.53 41.95
C SER A 15 3.31 -2.40 42.13
N ILE A 16 2.02 -2.62 41.77
CA ILE A 16 0.90 -1.99 42.48
C ILE A 16 -0.26 -2.99 42.62
N SER A 17 -0.75 -2.99 43.85
CA SER A 17 -1.74 -3.78 44.57
C SER A 17 -3.14 -3.97 43.96
N ARG A 18 -3.80 -5.00 44.49
CA ARG A 18 -5.07 -5.68 44.24
C ARG A 18 -6.36 -4.83 44.39
N ALA A 19 -6.31 -3.51 44.20
CA ALA A 19 -7.46 -2.59 44.35
C ALA A 19 -8.04 -2.08 43.02
N HIS A 20 -7.78 -2.77 41.91
CA HIS A 20 -8.19 -2.38 40.55
C HIS A 20 -9.09 -3.44 39.89
N LYS A 21 -10.01 -4.04 40.65
CA LYS A 21 -10.94 -5.06 40.15
C LYS A 21 -12.38 -4.61 40.00
N ASP A 22 -12.73 -3.40 40.47
CA ASP A 22 -14.11 -2.90 40.44
C ASP A 22 -14.36 -1.75 39.43
N SER A 23 -13.40 -1.44 38.54
CA SER A 23 -13.60 -0.49 37.42
C SER A 23 -13.66 -1.13 36.03
N LEU A 24 -13.54 -2.46 35.93
CA LEU A 24 -13.55 -3.19 34.65
C LEU A 24 -14.99 -3.48 34.17
N ARG A 25 -15.75 -2.41 33.96
CA ARG A 25 -16.67 -2.35 32.82
C ARG A 25 -16.17 -1.18 31.98
N GLU A 26 -15.01 -1.38 31.34
CA GLU A 26 -14.76 -0.70 30.08
C GLU A 26 -15.96 -1.05 29.19
N GLU A 27 -16.84 -0.08 28.97
CA GLU A 27 -17.61 -0.04 27.75
C GLU A 27 -16.62 -0.33 26.64
N LYS A 28 -16.77 -1.47 25.96
CA LYS A 28 -16.04 -1.78 24.73
C LYS A 28 -16.34 -0.61 23.80
N ARG A 29 -15.48 0.41 23.80
CA ARG A 29 -15.46 1.39 22.72
C ARG A 29 -15.14 0.55 21.51
N ASP A 30 -16.11 0.47 20.60
CA ASP A 30 -15.87 -0.04 19.28
C ASP A 30 -14.71 0.78 18.72
N ASN A 31 -13.53 0.15 18.65
CA ASN A 31 -12.32 0.81 18.19
C ASN A 31 -12.32 0.92 16.66
N GLY A 32 -13.43 0.58 16.01
CA GLY A 32 -13.60 0.60 14.57
C GLY A 32 -12.74 -0.44 13.88
N ASP A 33 -12.11 -1.39 14.58
CA ASP A 33 -11.40 -2.47 13.90
C ASP A 33 -12.39 -3.36 13.16
N VAL A 34 -11.97 -3.85 11.99
CA VAL A 34 -12.78 -4.75 11.18
C VAL A 34 -12.06 -6.07 10.99
N ASN A 35 -12.83 -7.15 10.82
CA ASN A 35 -12.30 -8.38 10.24
C ASN A 35 -12.64 -8.38 8.75
N ALA A 36 -11.64 -8.63 7.91
CA ALA A 36 -11.81 -8.67 6.47
C ALA A 36 -10.96 -9.77 5.85
N GLU A 37 -11.40 -10.24 4.69
CA GLU A 37 -10.66 -11.20 3.88
C GLU A 37 -9.50 -10.51 3.16
N VAL A 38 -8.28 -11.02 3.35
CA VAL A 38 -7.09 -10.62 2.60
C VAL A 38 -6.60 -11.79 1.76
N VAL A 39 -6.33 -11.52 0.48
CA VAL A 39 -5.86 -12.52 -0.48
C VAL A 39 -4.34 -12.50 -0.54
N TYR A 40 -3.73 -13.58 -0.09
CA TYR A 40 -2.28 -13.85 -0.16
C TYR A 40 -1.95 -14.74 -1.36
N THR A 41 -0.68 -14.78 -1.74
CA THR A 41 -0.16 -15.71 -2.75
C THR A 41 0.48 -16.92 -2.09
N ILE A 42 0.21 -18.11 -2.63
CA ILE A 42 0.85 -19.36 -2.22
C ILE A 42 2.20 -19.44 -2.92
N GLN A 43 3.26 -19.77 -2.17
CA GLN A 43 4.59 -20.03 -2.71
C GLN A 43 4.51 -21.18 -3.73
N PRO A 44 4.92 -20.96 -5.00
CA PRO A 44 4.94 -22.04 -5.99
C PRO A 44 5.85 -23.20 -5.56
N PRO A 45 5.49 -24.45 -5.92
CA PRO A 45 6.40 -25.59 -5.80
C PRO A 45 7.75 -25.30 -6.50
N SER A 46 8.84 -25.85 -5.98
CA SER A 46 10.18 -25.75 -6.60
C SER A 46 10.71 -24.31 -6.81
N ASN A 47 10.16 -23.30 -6.12
CA ASN A 47 10.54 -21.89 -6.27
C ASN A 47 10.44 -21.37 -7.72
N GLU A 48 9.49 -21.88 -8.49
CA GLU A 48 9.18 -21.32 -9.81
C GLU A 48 8.85 -19.82 -9.71
N GLU A 49 9.33 -19.04 -10.69
CA GLU A 49 9.06 -17.61 -10.71
C GLU A 49 7.57 -17.35 -10.98
N LEU A 50 6.95 -16.51 -10.14
CA LEU A 50 5.58 -16.07 -10.37
C LEU A 50 5.54 -15.12 -11.56
N PHE A 51 4.48 -15.23 -12.37
CA PHE A 51 4.22 -14.27 -13.43
C PHE A 51 2.75 -13.84 -13.49
N PHE A 52 2.52 -12.65 -14.01
CA PHE A 52 1.21 -12.15 -14.39
C PHE A 52 1.30 -11.44 -15.75
N ARG A 53 0.47 -11.87 -16.69
CA ARG A 53 0.44 -11.36 -18.06
C ARG A 53 -0.64 -10.30 -18.19
N VAL A 54 -0.21 -9.10 -18.53
CA VAL A 54 -1.10 -7.95 -18.70
C VAL A 54 -1.46 -7.85 -20.18
N TYR A 55 -2.39 -8.70 -20.63
CA TYR A 55 -2.96 -8.64 -21.98
C TYR A 55 -4.24 -7.79 -22.02
N GLN A 56 -4.60 -7.30 -23.21
CA GLN A 56 -5.95 -6.80 -23.45
C GLN A 56 -6.88 -8.00 -23.73
N GLY A 57 -7.69 -8.37 -22.74
CA GLY A 57 -8.72 -9.41 -22.86
C GLY A 57 -8.27 -10.83 -22.48
N GLU A 58 -9.23 -11.65 -22.05
CA GLU A 58 -9.05 -13.11 -21.93
C GLU A 58 -9.03 -13.71 -23.34
N GLN A 59 -7.90 -14.28 -23.75
CA GLN A 59 -7.88 -15.13 -24.94
C GLN A 59 -8.37 -16.51 -24.53
N ALA A 60 -9.63 -16.84 -24.82
CA ALA A 60 -10.16 -18.17 -24.59
C ALA A 60 -9.26 -19.21 -25.30
N GLY A 61 -8.67 -20.15 -24.55
CA GLY A 61 -7.75 -21.15 -25.06
C GLY A 61 -6.27 -20.72 -25.16
N GLY A 62 -5.93 -19.50 -24.72
CA GLY A 62 -4.53 -19.05 -24.61
C GLY A 62 -3.80 -19.59 -23.37
N PRO A 63 -2.47 -19.39 -23.28
CA PRO A 63 -1.72 -19.76 -22.08
C PRO A 63 -2.24 -18.98 -20.85
N PRO A 64 -2.10 -19.54 -19.63
CA PRO A 64 -2.69 -18.93 -18.43
C PRO A 64 -2.16 -17.51 -18.20
N ALA A 65 -3.01 -16.61 -17.72
CA ALA A 65 -2.60 -15.23 -17.42
C ALA A 65 -1.62 -15.16 -16.23
N THR A 66 -1.61 -16.16 -15.36
CA THR A 66 -0.72 -16.24 -14.20
C THR A 66 -0.55 -17.69 -13.75
N ASN A 67 0.59 -18.02 -13.13
CA ASN A 67 0.78 -19.25 -12.36
C ASN A 67 0.58 -19.05 -10.85
N ALA A 68 0.16 -17.85 -10.41
CA ALA A 68 -0.03 -17.54 -9.01
C ALA A 68 -1.30 -18.22 -8.46
N GLU A 69 -1.11 -19.13 -7.52
CA GLU A 69 -2.18 -19.61 -6.65
C GLU A 69 -2.35 -18.69 -5.44
N THR A 70 -3.58 -18.59 -4.92
CA THR A 70 -3.91 -17.66 -3.85
C THR A 70 -4.61 -18.35 -2.70
N VAL A 71 -4.45 -17.79 -1.49
CA VAL A 71 -5.17 -18.21 -0.29
C VAL A 71 -5.77 -16.98 0.39
N THR A 72 -7.06 -17.05 0.71
CA THR A 72 -7.76 -16.01 1.47
C THR A 72 -7.64 -16.28 2.96
N LYS A 73 -7.44 -15.21 3.75
CA LYS A 73 -7.35 -15.26 5.20
C LYS A 73 -8.18 -14.15 5.81
N ASP A 74 -8.98 -14.49 6.82
CA ASP A 74 -9.62 -13.50 7.68
C ASP A 74 -8.55 -12.86 8.56
N VAL A 75 -8.40 -11.55 8.45
CA VAL A 75 -7.46 -10.77 9.23
C VAL A 75 -8.16 -9.62 9.94
N ARG A 76 -7.70 -9.32 11.15
CA ARG A 76 -8.10 -8.11 11.86
C ARG A 76 -7.33 -6.92 11.27
N ILE A 77 -8.06 -5.90 10.84
CA ILE A 77 -7.53 -4.65 10.30
C ILE A 77 -7.87 -3.53 11.27
N ARG A 78 -6.84 -2.83 11.76
CA ARG A 78 -7.02 -1.79 12.79
C ARG A 78 -7.39 -0.44 12.20
N ASN A 79 -8.34 0.27 12.80
CA ASN A 79 -8.68 1.63 12.37
C ASN A 79 -7.64 2.63 12.88
N LEU A 80 -6.90 3.22 11.94
CA LEU A 80 -5.86 4.21 12.19
C LEU A 80 -6.35 5.42 12.99
N ARG A 81 -7.61 5.82 12.80
CA ARG A 81 -8.19 7.02 13.43
C ARG A 81 -8.37 6.87 14.94
N ASN A 82 -8.40 5.63 15.43
CA ASN A 82 -8.60 5.33 16.83
C ASN A 82 -7.31 4.91 17.54
N LEU A 83 -6.16 5.05 16.88
CA LEU A 83 -4.86 4.77 17.48
C LEU A 83 -4.38 5.96 18.33
N PRO A 84 -3.66 5.69 19.44
CA PRO A 84 -3.06 6.75 20.25
C PRO A 84 -1.96 7.50 19.50
N PHE A 85 -1.33 6.86 18.52
CA PHE A 85 -0.29 7.42 17.66
C PHE A 85 -0.54 6.99 16.23
N LEU A 86 -0.49 7.94 15.30
CA LEU A 86 -0.62 7.65 13.87
C LEU A 86 0.69 7.06 13.32
N PRO A 87 0.60 6.08 12.41
CA PRO A 87 1.76 5.55 11.69
C PRO A 87 2.54 6.61 10.93
N SER A 88 3.84 6.38 10.79
CA SER A 88 4.74 7.22 10.01
C SER A 88 5.39 6.46 8.85
N LEU A 89 5.86 7.21 7.85
CA LEU A 89 6.61 6.62 6.74
C LEU A 89 7.88 5.89 7.19
N ASP A 90 8.55 6.37 8.23
CA ASP A 90 9.84 5.82 8.66
C ASP A 90 9.70 4.52 9.46
N ILE A 91 8.60 4.35 10.19
CA ILE A 91 8.41 3.23 11.11
C ILE A 91 7.51 2.16 10.49
N GLU A 92 6.27 2.50 10.16
CA GLU A 92 5.30 1.54 9.60
C GLU A 92 5.36 1.45 8.07
N GLY A 93 6.03 2.40 7.41
CA GLY A 93 6.13 2.45 5.95
C GLY A 93 4.94 3.14 5.26
N PHE A 94 4.01 3.70 6.02
CA PHE A 94 2.86 4.45 5.50
C PHE A 94 2.43 5.53 6.50
N GLN A 95 1.76 6.57 6.01
CA GLN A 95 1.31 7.68 6.83
C GLN A 95 -0.01 8.23 6.29
N LEU A 96 -0.90 8.63 7.22
CA LEU A 96 -2.15 9.31 6.88
C LEU A 96 -1.92 10.82 6.94
N GLU A 97 -2.09 11.49 5.81
CA GLU A 97 -1.91 12.94 5.69
C GLU A 97 -3.18 13.63 5.21
N LYS A 98 -3.36 14.87 5.69
CA LYS A 98 -4.44 15.72 5.22
C LYS A 98 -3.94 16.58 4.07
N LEU A 99 -4.54 16.38 2.89
CA LEU A 99 -4.27 17.21 1.71
C LEU A 99 -5.56 17.90 1.25
N VAL A 100 -5.61 19.22 1.40
CA VAL A 100 -6.69 20.04 0.84
C VAL A 100 -6.34 20.37 -0.60
N VAL A 101 -7.21 19.97 -1.52
CA VAL A 101 -7.05 20.19 -2.96
C VAL A 101 -8.23 21.04 -3.41
N PRO A 102 -8.01 22.08 -4.25
CA PRO A 102 -9.12 22.80 -4.87
C PRO A 102 -9.93 21.88 -5.80
N GLU A 103 -11.00 22.40 -6.38
CA GLU A 103 -11.76 21.66 -7.38
C GLU A 103 -10.90 21.38 -8.61
N VAL A 104 -10.95 20.13 -9.09
CA VAL A 104 -10.20 19.64 -10.26
C VAL A 104 -11.17 18.81 -11.10
N ASP A 105 -11.15 19.06 -12.40
CA ASP A 105 -11.76 18.21 -13.42
C ASP A 105 -10.91 16.95 -13.61
N TRP A 106 -11.41 15.83 -13.09
CA TRP A 106 -10.77 14.51 -13.21
C TRP A 106 -10.80 13.92 -14.63
N ALA A 107 -11.32 14.65 -15.62
CA ALA A 107 -11.22 14.32 -17.03
C ALA A 107 -10.09 15.07 -17.75
N ASP A 108 -9.53 16.13 -17.14
CA ASP A 108 -8.44 16.93 -17.70
C ASP A 108 -7.10 16.58 -17.04
N ASP A 109 -6.29 15.79 -17.75
CA ASP A 109 -4.96 15.35 -17.31
C ASP A 109 -4.00 16.51 -17.05
N GLU A 110 -4.07 17.57 -17.85
CA GLU A 110 -3.20 18.74 -17.70
C GLU A 110 -3.62 19.57 -16.49
N GLN A 111 -4.93 19.69 -16.22
CA GLN A 111 -5.40 20.33 -15.00
C GLN A 111 -5.02 19.52 -13.74
N ILE A 112 -5.12 18.18 -13.79
CA ILE A 112 -4.65 17.31 -12.71
C ILE A 112 -3.17 17.59 -12.43
N LYS A 113 -2.31 17.57 -13.45
CA LYS A 113 -0.88 17.86 -13.28
C LYS A 113 -0.64 19.25 -12.71
N ALA A 114 -1.25 20.28 -13.30
CA ALA A 114 -1.04 21.67 -12.91
C ALA A 114 -1.44 21.95 -11.45
N VAL A 115 -2.47 21.28 -10.95
CA VAL A 115 -2.99 21.50 -9.59
C VAL A 115 -2.39 20.53 -8.57
N LEU A 116 -2.42 19.22 -8.84
CA LEU A 116 -2.06 18.21 -7.85
C LEU A 116 -0.57 17.97 -7.73
N TYR A 117 0.19 18.05 -8.81
CA TYR A 117 1.61 17.69 -8.75
C TYR A 117 2.39 18.62 -7.81
N PRO A 118 2.21 19.95 -7.84
CA PRO A 118 2.86 20.84 -6.87
C PRO A 118 2.44 20.58 -5.42
N LEU A 119 1.16 20.24 -5.20
CA LEU A 119 0.63 19.95 -3.86
C LEU A 119 1.22 18.65 -3.29
N VAL A 120 1.27 17.59 -4.10
CA VAL A 120 1.83 16.29 -3.73
C VAL A 120 3.35 16.38 -3.55
N GLU A 121 4.05 17.11 -4.43
CA GLU A 121 5.47 17.39 -4.27
C GLU A 121 5.77 18.06 -2.92
N SER A 122 5.03 19.12 -2.61
CA SER A 122 5.18 19.84 -1.34
C SER A 122 4.90 18.95 -0.12
N LEU A 123 3.84 18.13 -0.19
CA LEU A 123 3.52 17.16 0.84
C LEU A 123 4.67 16.17 1.06
N ILE A 124 5.16 15.52 -0.01
CA ILE A 124 6.23 14.52 0.09
C ILE A 124 7.51 15.16 0.63
N ARG A 125 7.90 16.34 0.14
CA ARG A 125 9.08 17.07 0.65
C ARG A 125 8.94 17.37 2.14
N LYS A 126 7.78 17.85 2.57
CA LYS A 126 7.52 18.16 3.99
C LYS A 126 7.58 16.91 4.87
N THR A 127 6.98 15.81 4.43
CA THR A 127 6.90 14.57 5.22
C THR A 127 8.24 13.83 5.27
N THR A 128 9.03 13.87 4.20
CA THR A 128 10.25 13.04 4.07
C THR A 128 11.56 13.82 4.22
N GLY A 129 11.54 15.15 4.10
CA GLY A 129 12.76 15.96 4.01
C GLY A 129 13.51 15.78 2.68
N ALA A 130 12.91 15.16 1.66
CA ALA A 130 13.56 14.91 0.38
C ALA A 130 14.03 16.21 -0.29
N SER A 131 15.28 16.21 -0.78
CA SER A 131 15.88 17.32 -1.53
C SER A 131 15.31 17.47 -2.94
N ARG A 132 14.79 16.36 -3.50
CA ARG A 132 14.15 16.31 -4.82
C ARG A 132 12.99 15.32 -4.79
N VAL A 133 11.88 15.70 -5.41
CA VAL A 133 10.74 14.82 -5.68
C VAL A 133 10.50 14.83 -7.18
N HIS A 134 10.27 13.65 -7.76
CA HIS A 134 9.98 13.49 -9.18
C HIS A 134 8.69 12.70 -9.34
N LEU A 135 7.62 13.39 -9.76
CA LEU A 135 6.33 12.76 -10.05
C LEU A 135 6.35 12.29 -11.51
N PHE A 136 6.14 10.99 -11.73
CA PHE A 136 6.30 10.39 -13.05
C PHE A 136 4.99 9.84 -13.64
N ASP A 137 4.02 9.44 -12.83
CA ASP A 137 2.69 9.04 -13.30
C ASP A 137 1.61 9.27 -12.25
N HIS A 138 0.36 9.14 -12.70
CA HIS A 138 -0.79 8.99 -11.83
C HIS A 138 -1.79 8.05 -12.50
N THR A 139 -2.63 7.40 -11.71
CA THR A 139 -3.69 6.52 -12.21
C THR A 139 -5.01 6.89 -11.55
N LEU A 140 -6.01 7.22 -12.36
CA LEU A 140 -7.38 7.41 -11.89
C LEU A 140 -8.12 6.07 -11.87
N ARG A 141 -8.69 5.73 -10.72
CA ARG A 141 -9.54 4.55 -10.55
C ARG A 141 -11.00 5.00 -10.53
N LYS A 142 -11.79 4.51 -11.49
CA LYS A 142 -13.23 4.81 -11.63
C LYS A 142 -14.01 3.49 -11.55
N GLY A 143 -14.99 3.43 -10.64
CA GLY A 143 -15.95 2.33 -10.52
C GLY A 143 -15.80 1.50 -9.25
N SER A 144 -16.90 0.85 -8.85
CA SER A 144 -16.93 -0.12 -7.75
C SER A 144 -16.34 -1.46 -8.20
N MET A 145 -15.65 -2.17 -7.29
CA MET A 145 -15.19 -3.53 -7.54
C MET A 145 -16.32 -4.46 -7.97
N ARG A 146 -17.56 -4.18 -7.55
CA ARG A 146 -18.73 -5.01 -7.84
C ARG A 146 -19.64 -4.36 -8.89
N ASN A 147 -20.14 -5.17 -9.82
CA ASN A 147 -21.24 -4.81 -10.70
C ASN A 147 -22.54 -4.66 -9.88
N SER A 148 -23.61 -4.16 -10.49
CA SER A 148 -24.98 -4.19 -9.93
C SER A 148 -25.39 -5.57 -9.40
N ASP A 149 -24.80 -6.63 -9.96
CA ASP A 149 -25.13 -8.03 -9.68
C ASP A 149 -24.13 -8.68 -8.69
N GLY A 150 -23.22 -7.90 -8.09
CA GLY A 150 -22.32 -8.35 -7.02
C GLY A 150 -21.01 -9.01 -7.47
N HIS A 151 -20.80 -9.25 -8.77
CA HIS A 151 -19.56 -9.84 -9.32
C HIS A 151 -18.39 -8.86 -9.37
N VAL A 152 -17.18 -9.35 -9.08
CA VAL A 152 -15.93 -8.56 -9.16
C VAL A 152 -15.60 -8.23 -10.61
N ARG A 153 -15.51 -6.93 -10.94
CA ARG A 153 -15.03 -6.43 -12.22
C ARG A 153 -13.50 -6.59 -12.28
N GLY A 154 -13.01 -7.47 -13.15
CA GLY A 154 -11.62 -7.43 -13.60
C GLY A 154 -11.45 -6.34 -14.67
N GLY A 155 -10.38 -5.55 -14.61
CA GLY A 155 -10.08 -4.55 -15.66
C GLY A 155 -9.14 -3.43 -15.22
N ARG A 156 -8.62 -2.66 -16.19
CA ARG A 156 -7.84 -1.44 -15.92
C ARG A 156 -8.66 -0.49 -15.06
N GLY A 157 -8.07 0.00 -13.97
CA GLY A 157 -8.69 0.96 -13.05
C GLY A 157 -9.44 0.34 -11.87
N GLN A 158 -9.54 -0.99 -11.77
CA GLN A 158 -10.15 -1.66 -10.61
C GLN A 158 -9.11 -1.89 -9.49
N PRO A 159 -9.51 -1.85 -8.21
CA PRO A 159 -8.65 -2.26 -7.10
C PRO A 159 -8.09 -3.67 -7.30
N VAL A 160 -6.83 -3.88 -6.92
CA VAL A 160 -6.21 -5.21 -6.95
C VAL A 160 -6.44 -5.83 -5.57
N PRO A 161 -7.23 -6.93 -5.44
CA PRO A 161 -7.61 -7.48 -4.14
C PRO A 161 -6.51 -8.32 -3.47
N ARG A 162 -5.40 -8.57 -4.18
CA ARG A 162 -4.26 -9.35 -3.68
C ARG A 162 -3.29 -8.46 -2.94
N LEU A 163 -2.76 -8.92 -1.81
CA LEU A 163 -1.70 -8.22 -1.10
C LEU A 163 -0.41 -8.20 -1.95
N HIS A 164 0.12 -7.00 -2.19
CA HIS A 164 1.26 -6.80 -3.08
C HIS A 164 2.08 -5.56 -2.71
N VAL A 165 3.29 -5.48 -3.27
CA VAL A 165 4.13 -4.28 -3.32
C VAL A 165 4.48 -3.99 -4.77
N ASP A 166 4.22 -2.78 -5.23
CA ASP A 166 4.34 -2.42 -6.67
C ASP A 166 5.79 -2.38 -7.19
N TYR A 167 6.76 -2.21 -6.31
CA TYR A 167 8.17 -2.16 -6.68
C TYR A 167 8.99 -3.15 -5.87
N THR A 168 9.82 -3.90 -6.56
CA THR A 168 10.91 -4.68 -5.97
C THR A 168 12.14 -3.80 -5.80
N LEU A 169 13.12 -4.25 -4.99
CA LEU A 169 14.40 -3.56 -4.88
C LEU A 169 15.06 -3.36 -6.26
N ARG A 170 14.96 -4.37 -7.13
CA ARG A 170 15.46 -4.30 -8.52
C ARG A 170 14.66 -3.29 -9.34
N THR A 171 13.34 -3.39 -9.37
CA THR A 171 12.51 -2.57 -10.26
C THR A 171 12.39 -1.12 -9.83
N GLY A 172 12.57 -0.80 -8.56
CA GLY A 172 12.72 0.60 -8.12
C GLY A 172 13.94 1.28 -8.76
N HIS A 173 15.10 0.60 -8.78
CA HIS A 173 16.32 1.12 -9.41
C HIS A 173 16.20 1.18 -10.94
N THR A 174 15.62 0.14 -11.55
CA THR A 174 15.34 0.15 -13.00
C THR A 174 14.43 1.32 -13.36
N ARG A 175 13.38 1.57 -12.58
CA ARG A 175 12.43 2.66 -12.85
C ARG A 175 13.09 4.02 -12.74
N LEU A 176 13.96 4.23 -11.76
CA LEU A 176 14.75 5.47 -11.65
C LEU A 176 15.63 5.70 -12.88
N LYS A 177 16.28 4.65 -13.40
CA LYS A 177 17.08 4.72 -14.64
C LYS A 177 16.26 5.02 -15.88
N GLU A 178 15.05 4.45 -15.99
CA GLU A 178 14.14 4.72 -17.10
C GLU A 178 13.63 6.17 -17.09
N LEU A 179 13.36 6.73 -15.91
CA LEU A 179 12.78 8.06 -15.76
C LEU A 179 13.82 9.19 -15.86
N LEU A 180 15.02 8.95 -15.36
CA LEU A 180 16.08 9.97 -15.24
C LEU A 180 17.42 9.43 -15.78
N PRO A 181 17.49 8.99 -17.05
CA PRO A 181 18.65 8.26 -17.59
C PRO A 181 19.96 9.05 -17.47
N ASP A 182 19.92 10.37 -17.69
CA ASP A 182 21.11 11.22 -17.69
C ASP A 182 21.70 11.45 -16.29
N GLU A 183 20.90 11.25 -15.24
CA GLU A 183 21.28 11.53 -13.84
C GLU A 183 21.33 10.25 -12.97
N ALA A 184 20.87 9.12 -13.50
CA ALA A 184 20.62 7.92 -12.71
C ALA A 184 21.85 7.39 -11.97
N ASP A 185 23.04 7.46 -12.59
CA ASP A 185 24.28 7.01 -11.98
C ASP A 185 24.69 7.83 -10.74
N GLN A 186 24.22 9.07 -10.62
CA GLN A 186 24.43 9.87 -9.41
C GLN A 186 23.30 9.66 -8.40
N LEU A 187 22.05 9.65 -8.86
CA LEU A 187 20.89 9.50 -7.98
C LEU A 187 20.86 8.14 -7.28
N THR A 188 21.28 7.06 -7.95
CA THR A 188 21.39 5.71 -7.34
C THR A 188 22.43 5.61 -6.22
N LYS A 189 23.35 6.58 -6.10
CA LYS A 189 24.32 6.66 -4.99
C LYS A 189 23.78 7.39 -3.77
N THR A 190 22.56 7.92 -3.84
CA THR A 190 21.89 8.61 -2.74
C THR A 190 20.68 7.81 -2.26
N PRO A 191 20.27 7.94 -0.98
CA PRO A 191 19.02 7.35 -0.53
C PRO A 191 17.84 7.90 -1.34
N PHE A 192 17.06 7.01 -1.93
CA PHE A 192 15.83 7.35 -2.63
C PHE A 192 14.72 6.35 -2.27
N ALA A 193 13.48 6.76 -2.46
CA ALA A 193 12.30 5.94 -2.26
C ALA A 193 11.30 6.16 -3.39
N VAL A 194 10.55 5.12 -3.72
CA VAL A 194 9.34 5.24 -4.55
C VAL A 194 8.15 5.30 -3.59
N ILE A 195 7.44 6.43 -3.60
CA ILE A 195 6.33 6.70 -2.69
C ILE A 195 5.04 6.81 -3.50
N GLN A 196 4.01 6.10 -3.05
CA GLN A 196 2.67 6.19 -3.63
C GLN A 196 1.78 7.06 -2.76
N VAL A 197 0.99 7.93 -3.40
CA VAL A 197 -0.02 8.76 -2.73
C VAL A 197 -1.40 8.32 -3.18
N TRP A 198 -2.19 7.81 -2.24
CA TRP A 198 -3.57 7.39 -2.47
C TRP A 198 -4.54 8.46 -1.97
N ARG A 199 -5.41 8.94 -2.86
CA ARG A 199 -6.40 9.97 -2.54
C ARG A 199 -7.78 9.60 -3.09
N PRO A 200 -8.82 9.55 -2.24
CA PRO A 200 -10.21 9.55 -2.70
C PRO A 200 -10.50 10.72 -3.64
N LEU A 201 -11.13 10.46 -4.79
CA LEU A 201 -11.45 11.51 -5.76
C LEU A 201 -12.62 12.39 -5.32
N LYS A 202 -13.68 11.75 -4.80
CA LYS A 202 -14.91 12.37 -4.32
C LYS A 202 -15.46 11.58 -3.14
N GLY A 203 -15.76 12.27 -2.04
CA GLY A 203 -16.34 11.63 -0.85
C GLY A 203 -15.41 10.62 -0.18
N THR A 204 -16.02 9.68 0.55
CA THR A 204 -15.34 8.56 1.21
C THR A 204 -15.25 7.33 0.32
N VAL A 205 -14.23 6.50 0.52
CA VAL A 205 -14.08 5.19 -0.13
C VAL A 205 -14.50 4.10 0.87
N ASP A 206 -15.74 3.65 0.76
CA ASP A 206 -16.34 2.68 1.69
C ASP A 206 -16.53 1.28 1.08
N ASP A 207 -16.54 1.17 -0.25
CA ASP A 207 -16.75 -0.09 -0.98
C ASP A 207 -15.48 -0.92 -1.15
N SER A 208 -14.33 -0.26 -1.19
CA SER A 208 -13.00 -0.87 -1.38
C SER A 208 -11.93 -0.05 -0.63
N PRO A 209 -12.01 0.02 0.71
CA PRO A 209 -11.08 0.82 1.50
C PRO A 209 -9.65 0.32 1.35
N LEU A 210 -8.69 1.24 1.35
CA LEU A 210 -7.27 0.92 1.32
C LEU A 210 -6.82 0.39 2.69
N ALA A 211 -6.26 -0.81 2.69
CA ALA A 211 -5.57 -1.38 3.83
C ALA A 211 -4.05 -1.39 3.59
N MET A 212 -3.28 -1.06 4.62
CA MET A 212 -1.82 -1.06 4.61
C MET A 212 -1.30 -2.08 5.64
N VAL A 213 -0.17 -2.70 5.33
CA VAL A 213 0.54 -3.60 6.27
C VAL A 213 1.67 -2.85 6.97
N ASP A 214 1.86 -3.09 8.26
CA ASP A 214 3.00 -2.58 9.03
C ASP A 214 4.30 -3.19 8.50
N ALA A 215 5.20 -2.37 7.97
CA ALA A 215 6.47 -2.84 7.42
C ALA A 215 7.31 -3.65 8.44
N ARG A 216 7.18 -3.38 9.75
CA ARG A 216 7.91 -4.11 10.81
C ARG A 216 7.37 -5.51 11.04
N SER A 217 6.15 -5.77 10.60
CA SER A 217 5.49 -7.07 10.71
C SER A 217 5.75 -7.99 9.52
N VAL A 218 6.44 -7.48 8.49
CA VAL A 218 6.74 -8.22 7.25
C VAL A 218 8.16 -8.79 7.34
N HIS A 219 8.29 -10.10 7.16
CA HIS A 219 9.60 -10.76 7.08
C HIS A 219 10.12 -10.74 5.64
N PRO A 220 11.44 -10.65 5.38
CA PRO A 220 12.00 -10.73 4.02
C PRO A 220 11.55 -11.96 3.22
N ASP A 221 11.31 -13.08 3.89
CA ASP A 221 10.82 -14.32 3.25
C ASP A 221 9.34 -14.29 2.87
N ASP A 222 8.61 -13.23 3.23
CA ASP A 222 7.21 -13.06 2.85
C ASP A 222 7.06 -12.52 1.42
N PHE A 223 8.14 -11.95 0.86
CA PHE A 223 8.16 -11.40 -0.49
C PHE A 223 8.35 -12.49 -1.56
N LEU A 224 7.40 -12.60 -2.47
CA LEU A 224 7.46 -13.46 -3.65
C LEU A 224 7.62 -12.58 -4.90
N SER A 225 8.78 -12.67 -5.57
CA SER A 225 9.00 -11.93 -6.82
C SER A 225 7.97 -12.36 -7.87
N ASN A 226 7.23 -11.39 -8.40
CA ASN A 226 6.19 -11.61 -9.39
C ASN A 226 6.48 -10.79 -10.65
N ARG A 227 6.74 -11.48 -11.76
CA ARG A 227 7.07 -10.91 -13.06
C ARG A 227 5.80 -10.42 -13.76
N LEU A 228 5.74 -9.13 -14.09
CA LEU A 228 4.66 -8.54 -14.88
C LEU A 228 5.06 -8.50 -16.36
N GLU A 229 4.38 -9.27 -17.19
CA GLU A 229 4.61 -9.32 -18.64
C GLU A 229 3.64 -8.34 -19.33
N PHE A 230 4.16 -7.20 -19.81
CA PHE A 230 3.44 -6.29 -20.72
C PHE A 230 3.92 -6.53 -22.16
N PRO A 231 3.14 -6.13 -23.19
CA PRO A 231 3.56 -6.29 -24.59
C PRO A 231 4.92 -5.69 -24.91
N GLU A 232 5.26 -4.55 -24.29
CA GLU A 232 6.46 -3.78 -24.61
C GLU A 232 7.54 -3.79 -23.51
N ARG A 233 7.24 -4.36 -22.34
CA ARG A 233 8.18 -4.36 -21.21
C ARG A 233 7.90 -5.47 -20.20
N THR A 234 8.93 -5.81 -19.44
CA THR A 234 8.80 -6.67 -18.27
C THR A 234 8.97 -5.84 -17.00
N GLY A 235 7.98 -5.91 -16.10
CA GLY A 235 8.05 -5.34 -14.75
C GLY A 235 8.17 -6.44 -13.70
N TYR A 236 8.35 -6.03 -12.44
CA TYR A 236 8.30 -6.92 -11.29
C TYR A 236 7.69 -6.20 -10.10
N THR A 237 6.79 -6.92 -9.42
CA THR A 237 6.19 -6.57 -8.14
C THR A 237 6.56 -7.64 -7.11
N TYR A 238 6.25 -7.41 -5.84
CA TYR A 238 6.15 -8.50 -4.88
C TYR A 238 4.69 -8.89 -4.68
N ALA A 239 4.41 -10.19 -4.82
CA ALA A 239 3.27 -10.80 -4.17
C ALA A 239 3.66 -11.19 -2.73
N MET A 240 2.69 -11.28 -1.82
CA MET A 240 2.97 -11.56 -0.42
C MET A 240 2.48 -12.95 -0.01
N LYS A 241 3.37 -13.74 0.60
CA LYS A 241 3.03 -14.98 1.29
C LYS A 241 2.27 -14.67 2.59
N HIS A 242 1.39 -15.56 3.00
CA HIS A 242 0.73 -15.41 4.30
C HIS A 242 1.73 -15.56 5.45
N ASN A 243 1.70 -14.59 6.36
CA ASN A 243 2.39 -14.62 7.65
C ASN A 243 1.41 -14.12 8.72
N PRO A 244 1.12 -14.91 9.78
CA PRO A 244 0.21 -14.50 10.84
C PRO A 244 0.73 -13.32 11.68
N ALA A 245 2.02 -12.97 11.55
CA ALA A 245 2.58 -11.78 12.19
C ALA A 245 2.13 -10.48 11.53
N HIS A 246 1.65 -10.51 10.27
CA HIS A 246 1.25 -9.31 9.53
C HIS A 246 0.21 -8.50 10.30
N GLN A 247 0.50 -7.21 10.47
CA GLN A 247 -0.39 -6.28 11.12
C GLN A 247 -0.99 -5.32 10.09
N PHE A 248 -2.31 -5.29 9.99
CA PHE A 248 -3.02 -4.46 9.03
C PHE A 248 -3.66 -3.25 9.67
N TYR A 249 -3.75 -2.19 8.87
CA TYR A 249 -4.42 -0.96 9.23
C TYR A 249 -5.20 -0.38 8.07
N TYR A 250 -6.27 0.36 8.38
CA TYR A 250 -7.03 1.15 7.42
C TYR A 250 -7.49 2.45 8.05
N ALA A 251 -7.87 3.43 7.24
CA ALA A 251 -8.50 4.65 7.73
C ALA A 251 -10.00 4.61 7.40
N GLU A 252 -10.84 4.50 8.42
CA GLU A 252 -12.30 4.56 8.23
C GLU A 252 -12.70 5.91 7.63
N GLY A 253 -13.58 5.89 6.63
CA GLY A 253 -13.99 7.10 5.92
C GLY A 253 -12.80 7.85 5.33
N LEU A 254 -11.83 7.14 4.75
CA LEU A 254 -10.75 7.76 3.97
C LEU A 254 -11.39 8.68 2.92
N GLY A 255 -11.14 9.99 3.04
CA GLY A 255 -11.85 11.04 2.30
C GLY A 255 -12.53 12.08 3.20
N ARG A 256 -12.76 11.76 4.48
CA ARG A 256 -13.16 12.74 5.51
C ARG A 256 -12.00 13.72 5.78
N ILE A 257 -12.34 15.01 5.86
CA ILE A 257 -11.38 16.11 6.07
C ILE A 257 -10.93 16.23 7.55
N THR A 258 -11.60 15.53 8.46
CA THR A 258 -11.27 15.43 9.88
C THR A 258 -10.24 14.33 10.11
N LEU A 259 -9.21 14.60 10.91
CA LEU A 259 -8.28 13.58 11.42
C LEU A 259 -8.89 12.91 12.65
#